data_AF-A0A661NAT8-F1
#
_entry.id   AF-A0A661NAT8-F1
#
_cell.length_a   1.000
_cell.length_b   1.000
_cell.length_c   1.000
_cell.angle_alpha   90.00
_cell.angle_beta   90.00
_cell.angle_gamma   90.00
#
_symmetry.space_group_name_H-M   'P 1'
#
loop_
_entity.id
_entity.type
_entity.pdbx_description
1 polymer ?
#
loop_
_entity_poly.entity_id
_entity_poly.type
_entity_poly.pdbx_seq_one_letter_code
_entity_poly.pdbx_strand_id
1 'polypeptide(L)'
;MKFPGSKSVVIVIAISAISVGLVITSQLLASGPVAIPAPESGQDRVIDRVRELFPQTEHWFAIVATAKFTTPGSGRIVPDYDSLTHPRVRREDASGHTIAAEFAQRFRVATRIGSREDDGAWIDVTPKGGRNVAARIQDGLVVYPDAYRDTDVLYKSTPTHTDEYLLLRTADAPTEWRYRVRLGPTIARLRQAGAAVEGVDADGVPWMRANPPFAV
;
A
#
# COMPACT_ATOMS: atom_id res chain seq x y z
N MET A 1 -20.70 -2.25 16.48
CA MET A 1 -19.76 -2.37 17.63
C MET A 1 -19.50 -0.96 18.13
N LYS A 2 -19.95 -0.57 19.33
CA LYS A 2 -19.71 0.77 19.91
C LYS A 2 -18.47 0.68 20.81
N PHE A 3 -17.42 1.42 20.48
CA PHE A 3 -16.21 1.53 21.31
C PHE A 3 -16.33 2.77 22.22
N PRO A 4 -16.31 2.63 23.56
CA PRO A 4 -16.31 3.78 24.46
C PRO A 4 -14.87 4.27 24.74
N GLY A 5 -14.68 5.59 24.66
CA GLY A 5 -13.42 6.30 24.91
C GLY A 5 -12.62 6.61 23.64
N SER A 6 -11.95 7.77 23.59
CA SER A 6 -11.03 8.18 22.51
C SER A 6 -9.86 7.20 22.38
N LYS A 7 -10.11 6.07 21.73
CA LYS A 7 -9.10 5.07 21.41
C LYS A 7 -8.78 5.23 19.93
N SER A 8 -7.52 5.56 19.65
CA SER A 8 -7.03 5.45 18.29
C SER A 8 -7.04 4.00 17.86
N VAL A 9 -7.33 3.74 16.60
CA VAL A 9 -7.38 2.39 16.02
C VAL A 9 -6.54 2.40 14.75
N VAL A 10 -5.78 1.33 14.53
CA VAL A 10 -5.11 1.08 13.26
C VAL A 10 -5.82 -0.05 12.53
N ILE A 11 -6.33 0.23 11.34
CA ILE A 11 -6.91 -0.80 10.45
C ILE A 11 -5.92 -1.12 9.34
N VAL A 12 -5.66 -2.40 9.13
CA VAL A 12 -4.69 -2.88 8.12
C VAL A 12 -5.40 -3.57 6.96
N ILE A 13 -5.15 -3.14 5.73
CA ILE A 13 -5.59 -3.82 4.50
C ILE A 13 -4.33 -4.26 3.75
N ALA A 14 -4.09 -5.57 3.66
CA ALA A 14 -2.91 -6.12 2.98
C ALA A 14 -3.28 -6.68 1.60
N ILE A 15 -2.58 -6.25 0.56
CA ILE A 15 -2.72 -6.74 -0.82
C ILE A 15 -1.44 -7.47 -1.23
N SER A 16 -1.54 -8.71 -1.68
CA SER A 16 -0.43 -9.53 -2.17
C SER A 16 -0.62 -9.94 -3.64
N ALA A 17 0.49 -10.20 -4.35
CA ALA A 17 0.44 -10.99 -5.58
C ALA A 17 0.06 -12.44 -5.25
N ILE A 18 -0.58 -13.12 -6.21
CA ILE A 18 -0.83 -14.57 -6.24
C ILE A 18 -0.76 -14.98 -7.72
N SER A 19 -0.24 -16.15 -8.08
CA SER A 19 -0.64 -16.85 -9.33
C SER A 19 -0.13 -18.29 -9.31
N VAL A 20 -0.63 -19.13 -10.22
CA VAL A 20 -0.16 -20.50 -10.45
C VAL A 20 0.48 -20.56 -11.83
N GLY A 21 1.81 -20.41 -11.87
CA GLY A 21 2.75 -20.87 -12.90
C GLY A 21 2.55 -20.42 -14.36
N LEU A 22 3.33 -19.42 -14.80
CA LEU A 22 3.84 -19.30 -16.18
C LEU A 22 5.05 -18.33 -16.22
N VAL A 23 6.11 -18.67 -16.98
CA VAL A 23 7.39 -17.92 -17.06
C VAL A 23 7.51 -17.22 -18.41
N ILE A 24 7.70 -15.89 -18.42
CA ILE A 24 8.11 -15.12 -19.61
C ILE A 24 9.14 -14.06 -19.18
N THR A 25 10.20 -13.89 -19.98
CA THR A 25 11.35 -12.99 -19.69
C THR A 25 11.33 -11.76 -20.59
N SER A 26 11.59 -10.56 -20.07
CA SER A 26 12.00 -9.40 -20.89
C SER A 26 12.83 -8.35 -20.15
N GLN A 27 13.68 -7.66 -20.91
CA GLN A 27 14.72 -6.70 -20.50
C GLN A 27 14.20 -5.25 -20.41
N LEU A 28 14.73 -4.51 -19.43
CA LEU A 28 14.37 -3.12 -19.11
C LEU A 28 15.48 -2.14 -19.57
N LEU A 29 15.09 -1.00 -20.16
CA LEU A 29 15.98 0.15 -20.39
C LEU A 29 15.77 1.21 -19.30
N ALA A 30 16.88 1.68 -18.73
CA ALA A 30 16.92 2.54 -17.57
C ALA A 30 16.78 4.03 -17.91
N SER A 31 16.07 4.77 -17.05
CA SER A 31 16.20 6.22 -16.86
C SER A 31 16.39 6.48 -15.37
N GLY A 32 17.41 7.26 -15.02
CA GLY A 32 17.90 7.40 -13.64
C GLY A 32 16.88 8.02 -12.67
N PRO A 33 16.87 7.59 -11.39
CA PRO A 33 15.93 8.08 -10.40
C PRO A 33 16.28 9.49 -9.90
N VAL A 34 15.26 10.34 -9.76
CA VAL A 34 15.32 11.57 -8.94
C VAL A 34 14.85 11.20 -7.53
N ALA A 35 15.72 11.42 -6.53
CA ALA A 35 15.40 11.18 -5.12
C ALA A 35 14.49 12.28 -4.56
N ILE A 36 13.42 11.89 -3.87
CA ILE A 36 12.64 12.82 -3.05
C ILE A 36 13.31 12.94 -1.68
N PRO A 37 13.67 14.16 -1.22
CA PRO A 37 14.26 14.34 0.10
C PRO A 37 13.23 14.06 1.21
N ALA A 38 13.71 13.51 2.33
CA ALA A 38 12.92 13.37 3.55
C ALA A 38 12.46 14.75 4.06
N PRO A 39 11.27 14.87 4.67
CA PRO A 39 10.76 16.15 5.17
C PRO A 39 11.64 16.72 6.29
N GLU A 40 11.74 18.05 6.32
CA GLU A 40 12.48 18.83 7.31
C GLU A 40 11.96 18.62 8.73
N SER A 41 12.87 18.53 9.70
CA SER A 41 12.57 18.40 11.13
C SER A 41 11.73 19.60 11.60
N GLY A 42 10.47 19.36 11.99
CA GLY A 42 9.56 20.40 12.47
C GLY A 42 8.10 20.25 12.01
N GLN A 43 7.83 19.37 11.04
CA GLN A 43 6.44 18.96 10.73
C GLN A 43 6.01 17.80 11.63
N ASP A 44 4.76 17.82 12.12
CA ASP A 44 4.15 16.70 12.81
C ASP A 44 4.30 15.42 11.97
N ARG A 45 5.13 14.52 12.48
CA ARG A 45 5.40 13.22 11.87
C ARG A 45 4.33 12.25 12.34
N VAL A 46 3.43 11.87 11.43
CA VAL A 46 2.39 10.86 11.69
C VAL A 46 3.02 9.59 12.25
N ILE A 47 4.19 9.20 11.71
CA ILE A 47 4.88 7.99 12.16
C ILE A 47 5.31 8.03 13.63
N ASP A 48 5.67 9.21 14.16
CA ASP A 48 6.08 9.35 15.56
C ASP A 48 4.88 9.11 16.49
N ARG A 49 3.70 9.62 16.10
CA ARG A 49 2.43 9.37 16.79
C ARG A 49 2.00 7.90 16.71
N VAL A 50 2.19 7.24 15.56
CA VAL A 50 1.90 5.81 15.43
C VAL A 50 2.78 4.99 16.38
N ARG A 51 4.08 5.32 16.49
CA ARG A 51 4.99 4.64 17.43
C ARG A 51 4.59 4.84 18.89
N GLU A 52 4.17 6.05 19.25
CA GLU A 52 3.69 6.36 20.60
C GLU A 52 2.43 5.57 20.96
N LEU A 53 1.44 5.54 20.06
CA LEU A 53 0.15 4.91 20.33
C LEU A 53 0.17 3.38 20.16
N PHE A 54 1.02 2.88 19.27
CA PHE A 54 1.10 1.47 18.90
C PHE A 54 2.56 0.99 18.86
N PRO A 55 3.28 0.98 19.99
CA PRO A 55 4.69 0.60 20.04
C PRO A 55 4.93 -0.82 19.50
N GLN A 56 3.94 -1.71 19.63
CA GLN A 56 3.98 -3.05 19.05
C GLN A 56 4.08 -3.04 17.52
N THR A 57 3.76 -1.96 16.82
CA THR A 57 3.86 -1.87 15.35
C THR A 57 5.25 -1.45 14.86
N GLU A 58 6.15 -1.05 15.76
CA GLU A 58 7.48 -0.57 15.40
C GLU A 58 8.25 -1.61 14.57
N HIS A 59 8.20 -2.88 14.98
CA HIS A 59 8.84 -3.97 14.26
C HIS A 59 8.25 -4.23 12.86
N TRP A 60 7.02 -3.77 12.58
CA TRP A 60 6.42 -3.85 11.25
C TRP A 60 6.99 -2.80 10.32
N PHE A 61 7.13 -1.56 10.80
CA PHE A 61 7.67 -0.46 9.99
C PHE A 61 9.19 -0.52 9.84
N ALA A 62 9.89 -1.11 10.81
CA ALA A 62 11.33 -1.36 10.71
C ALA A 62 11.72 -2.17 9.45
N ILE A 63 10.81 -3.01 8.93
CA ILE A 63 11.02 -3.80 7.71
C ILE A 63 11.27 -2.90 6.49
N VAL A 64 10.63 -1.72 6.46
CA VAL A 64 10.70 -0.80 5.33
C VAL A 64 11.48 0.48 5.63
N ALA A 65 12.15 0.58 6.79
CA ALA A 65 12.82 1.82 7.22
C ALA A 65 13.88 2.34 6.22
N THR A 66 14.47 1.46 5.41
CA THR A 66 15.45 1.81 4.37
C THR A 66 14.85 2.02 2.98
N ALA A 67 13.52 1.91 2.85
CA ALA A 67 12.82 2.08 1.58
C ALA A 67 13.07 3.46 1.00
N LYS A 68 13.57 3.47 -0.23
CA LYS A 68 13.68 4.64 -1.09
C LYS A 68 12.51 4.65 -2.06
N PHE A 69 12.16 5.85 -2.50
CA PHE A 69 11.09 6.05 -3.47
C PHE A 69 11.59 6.95 -4.59
N THR A 70 11.06 6.70 -5.77
CA THR A 70 11.30 7.50 -6.95
C THR A 70 9.98 8.10 -7.41
N THR A 71 10.05 9.17 -8.20
CA THR A 71 8.89 9.70 -8.90
C THR A 71 9.26 9.86 -10.37
N PRO A 72 9.07 8.81 -11.18
CA PRO A 72 9.26 8.92 -12.61
C PRO A 72 8.27 9.95 -13.20
N GLY A 73 8.47 10.32 -14.47
CA GLY A 73 7.65 11.33 -15.16
C GLY A 73 6.14 11.05 -15.19
N SER A 74 5.69 9.86 -14.77
CA SER A 74 4.28 9.51 -14.54
C SER A 74 3.63 10.25 -13.36
N GLY A 75 4.42 10.87 -12.47
CA GLY A 75 3.92 11.56 -11.28
C GLY A 75 3.40 10.62 -10.19
N ARG A 76 3.80 9.34 -10.23
CA ARG A 76 3.52 8.36 -9.17
C ARG A 76 4.75 8.13 -8.31
N ILE A 77 4.54 7.77 -7.06
CA ILE A 77 5.58 7.43 -6.10
C ILE A 77 5.80 5.92 -6.19
N VAL A 78 6.97 5.51 -6.63
CA VAL A 78 7.32 4.10 -6.88
C VAL A 78 8.40 3.66 -5.88
N PRO A 79 8.19 2.59 -5.10
CA PRO A 79 9.22 2.03 -4.24
C PRO A 79 10.40 1.48 -5.05
N ASP A 80 11.61 1.82 -4.63
CA ASP A 80 12.81 1.10 -5.02
C ASP A 80 12.98 -0.08 -4.05
N TYR A 81 12.50 -1.25 -4.43
CA TYR A 81 12.55 -2.41 -3.55
C TYR A 81 13.98 -2.93 -3.29
N ASP A 82 14.96 -2.60 -4.13
CA ASP A 82 16.35 -3.02 -3.91
C ASP A 82 17.00 -2.24 -2.75
N SER A 83 16.45 -1.07 -2.42
CA SER A 83 16.86 -0.30 -1.23
C SER A 83 16.49 -0.95 0.11
N LEU A 84 15.56 -1.91 0.11
CA LEU A 84 15.15 -2.62 1.33
C LEU A 84 16.25 -3.60 1.77
N THR A 85 16.74 -3.44 3.00
CA THR A 85 17.88 -4.22 3.52
C THR A 85 17.54 -5.10 4.73
N HIS A 86 16.32 -5.00 5.25
CA HIS A 86 15.93 -5.72 6.47
C HIS A 86 15.85 -7.25 6.23
N PRO A 87 16.36 -8.11 7.13
CA PRO A 87 16.40 -9.58 6.91
C PRO A 87 15.03 -10.27 6.72
N ARG A 88 13.95 -9.62 7.16
CA ARG A 88 12.57 -10.12 6.98
C ARG A 88 11.94 -9.78 5.62
N VAL A 89 12.65 -9.03 4.77
CA VAL A 89 12.15 -8.69 3.43
C VAL A 89 12.20 -9.95 2.56
N ARG A 90 11.04 -10.40 2.11
CA ARG A 90 10.93 -11.45 1.09
C ARG A 90 10.99 -10.81 -0.29
N ARG A 91 11.84 -11.34 -1.16
CA ARG A 91 12.01 -10.86 -2.54
C ARG A 91 10.92 -11.36 -3.48
N GLU A 92 10.33 -12.49 -3.14
CA GLU A 92 9.22 -13.14 -3.84
C GLU A 92 8.31 -13.81 -2.82
N ASP A 93 7.05 -14.02 -3.20
CA ASP A 93 6.09 -14.75 -2.37
C ASP A 93 6.34 -16.27 -2.44
N ALA A 94 5.48 -17.07 -1.82
CA ALA A 94 5.63 -18.53 -1.83
C ALA A 94 5.51 -19.16 -3.23
N SER A 95 5.03 -18.42 -4.21
CA SER A 95 4.81 -18.82 -5.59
C SER A 95 5.81 -18.16 -6.56
N GLY A 96 6.78 -17.39 -6.06
CA GLY A 96 7.76 -16.69 -6.89
C GLY A 96 7.29 -15.34 -7.46
N HIS A 97 6.14 -14.81 -7.02
CA HIS A 97 5.59 -13.56 -7.55
C HIS A 97 5.97 -12.34 -6.72
N THR A 98 5.90 -11.21 -7.39
CA THR A 98 6.22 -9.90 -6.85
C THR A 98 5.20 -8.86 -7.29
N ILE A 99 5.12 -7.77 -6.53
CA ILE A 99 4.23 -6.66 -6.81
C ILE A 99 4.98 -5.46 -7.40
N ALA A 100 4.26 -4.63 -8.13
CA ALA A 100 4.64 -3.31 -8.60
C ALA A 100 3.66 -2.27 -8.03
N ALA A 101 3.98 -1.69 -6.88
CA ALA A 101 3.16 -0.64 -6.29
C ALA A 101 3.53 0.72 -6.87
N GLU A 102 2.52 1.51 -7.23
CA GLU A 102 2.69 2.90 -7.64
C GLU A 102 1.68 3.78 -6.90
N PHE A 103 2.16 4.47 -5.87
CA PHE A 103 1.34 5.31 -5.01
C PHE A 103 1.06 6.65 -5.67
N ALA A 104 -0.14 7.19 -5.44
CA ALA A 104 -0.49 8.50 -5.94
C ALA A 104 0.26 9.61 -5.17
N GLN A 105 0.62 10.71 -5.83
CA GLN A 105 1.10 11.90 -5.11
C GLN A 105 0.02 12.58 -4.27
N ARG A 106 -1.26 12.31 -4.58
CA ARG A 106 -2.43 12.90 -3.92
C ARG A 106 -3.41 11.80 -3.56
N PHE A 107 -3.89 11.77 -2.33
CA PHE A 107 -4.70 10.66 -1.82
C PHE A 107 -5.97 10.38 -2.65
N ARG A 108 -6.63 11.41 -3.19
CA ARG A 108 -7.84 11.25 -4.02
C ARG A 108 -7.61 10.56 -5.38
N VAL A 109 -6.36 10.34 -5.77
CA VAL A 109 -5.98 9.74 -7.06
C VAL A 109 -5.71 8.25 -6.84
N ALA A 110 -5.93 7.43 -7.86
CA ALA A 110 -5.77 5.99 -7.77
C ALA A 110 -4.34 5.58 -7.39
N THR A 111 -4.18 4.78 -6.34
CA THR A 111 -2.98 3.97 -6.11
C THR A 111 -3.07 2.72 -6.97
N ARG A 112 -1.98 2.37 -7.66
CA ARG A 112 -1.89 1.15 -8.47
C ARG A 112 -1.14 0.08 -7.70
N ILE A 113 -1.68 -1.14 -7.69
CA ILE A 113 -0.98 -2.34 -7.28
C ILE A 113 -0.97 -3.27 -8.49
N GLY A 114 0.21 -3.51 -9.05
CA GLY A 114 0.47 -4.41 -10.19
C GLY A 114 1.20 -5.69 -9.76
N SER A 115 1.22 -6.69 -10.63
CA SER A 115 2.22 -7.77 -10.62
C SER A 115 3.43 -7.33 -11.45
N ARG A 116 4.64 -7.82 -11.16
CA ARG A 116 5.80 -7.61 -12.06
C ARG A 116 5.90 -8.69 -13.14
N GLU A 117 5.12 -9.75 -13.02
CA GLU A 117 5.15 -10.90 -13.92
C GLU A 117 4.19 -10.72 -15.10
N ASP A 118 3.19 -9.84 -14.97
CA ASP A 118 2.25 -9.49 -16.04
C ASP A 118 1.82 -8.01 -15.93
N ASP A 119 2.19 -7.20 -16.93
CA ASP A 119 1.88 -5.76 -16.98
C ASP A 119 0.37 -5.46 -17.12
N GLY A 120 -0.43 -6.46 -17.50
CA GLY A 120 -1.89 -6.38 -17.55
C GLY A 120 -2.57 -6.76 -16.24
N ALA A 121 -1.86 -7.40 -15.31
CA ALA A 121 -2.35 -7.79 -14.00
C ALA A 121 -2.14 -6.67 -12.99
N TRP A 122 -3.11 -5.75 -12.92
CA TRP A 122 -3.11 -4.68 -11.92
C TRP A 122 -4.50 -4.31 -11.44
N ILE A 123 -4.56 -3.68 -10.26
CA ILE A 123 -5.73 -2.98 -9.75
C ILE A 123 -5.37 -1.54 -9.42
N ASP A 124 -6.24 -0.63 -9.83
CA ASP A 124 -6.20 0.78 -9.43
C ASP A 124 -7.28 1.00 -8.36
N VAL A 125 -6.86 1.44 -7.18
CA VAL A 125 -7.73 1.67 -6.02
C VAL A 125 -7.83 3.17 -5.78
N THR A 126 -9.02 3.74 -5.96
CA THR A 126 -9.30 5.16 -5.72
C THR A 126 -10.19 5.33 -4.49
N PRO A 127 -9.75 6.03 -3.43
CA PRO A 127 -10.57 6.24 -2.25
C PRO A 127 -11.78 7.13 -2.54
N LYS A 128 -12.91 6.82 -1.88
CA LYS A 128 -14.14 7.62 -1.89
C LYS A 128 -14.27 8.38 -0.58
N GLY A 129 -14.52 9.69 -0.67
CA GLY A 129 -14.60 10.57 0.50
C GLY A 129 -13.24 11.01 1.03
N GLY A 130 -12.14 10.60 0.41
CA GLY A 130 -10.79 11.04 0.75
C GLY A 130 -10.54 12.50 0.38
N ARG A 131 -9.77 13.20 1.22
CA ARG A 131 -9.33 14.58 0.98
C ARG A 131 -8.21 14.62 -0.06
N ASN A 132 -8.03 15.76 -0.72
CA ASN A 132 -6.93 15.98 -1.67
C ASN A 132 -5.62 16.34 -0.97
N VAL A 133 -5.07 15.43 -0.19
CA VAL A 133 -3.83 15.64 0.57
C VAL A 133 -2.63 15.09 -0.18
N ALA A 134 -1.48 15.76 -0.07
CA ALA A 134 -0.22 15.31 -0.66
C ALA A 134 0.39 14.16 0.14
N ALA A 135 0.98 13.21 -0.57
CA ALA A 135 1.82 12.19 0.04
C ALA A 135 3.09 12.81 0.63
N ARG A 136 3.57 12.22 1.73
CA ARG A 136 4.86 12.47 2.36
C ARG A 136 5.57 11.14 2.55
N ILE A 137 6.89 11.11 2.39
CA ILE A 137 7.68 9.92 2.75
C ILE A 137 8.16 10.08 4.19
N GLN A 138 7.85 9.13 5.06
CA GLN A 138 8.31 9.11 6.46
C GLN A 138 8.79 7.70 6.82
N ASP A 139 10.07 7.56 7.15
CA ASP A 139 10.70 6.30 7.54
C ASP A 139 10.36 5.10 6.63
N GLY A 140 10.41 5.35 5.32
CA GLY A 140 10.14 4.33 4.32
C GLY A 140 8.67 4.02 4.07
N LEU A 141 7.75 4.82 4.61
CA LEU A 141 6.30 4.73 4.37
C LEU A 141 5.83 5.88 3.47
N VAL A 142 4.78 5.62 2.69
CA VAL A 142 4.03 6.69 2.02
C VAL A 142 2.88 7.11 2.92
N VAL A 143 2.89 8.36 3.37
CA VAL A 143 1.96 8.90 4.37
C VAL A 143 1.08 9.97 3.73
N TYR A 144 -0.22 9.86 3.91
CA TYR A 144 -1.22 10.85 3.56
C TYR A 144 -1.84 11.40 4.84
N PRO A 145 -1.32 12.52 5.38
CA PRO A 145 -1.86 13.12 6.58
C PRO A 145 -3.24 13.70 6.30
N ASP A 146 -4.17 13.53 7.24
CA ASP A 146 -5.56 13.98 7.14
C ASP A 146 -6.28 13.49 5.88
N ALA A 147 -5.97 12.27 5.44
CA ALA A 147 -6.56 11.63 4.28
C ALA A 147 -8.10 11.52 4.38
N TYR A 148 -8.62 11.30 5.59
CA TYR A 148 -10.05 11.44 5.91
C TYR A 148 -10.23 12.29 7.16
N ARG A 149 -11.50 12.53 7.55
CA ARG A 149 -11.81 13.16 8.84
C ARG A 149 -11.15 12.36 9.96
N ASP A 150 -10.33 13.01 10.76
CA ASP A 150 -9.60 12.44 11.89
C ASP A 150 -8.87 11.12 11.59
N THR A 151 -8.41 10.95 10.34
CA THR A 151 -7.73 9.73 9.90
C THR A 151 -6.54 10.06 9.00
N ASP A 152 -5.37 9.55 9.38
CA ASP A 152 -4.19 9.50 8.51
C ASP A 152 -4.14 8.14 7.80
N VAL A 153 -3.63 8.12 6.57
CA VAL A 153 -3.41 6.88 5.81
C VAL A 153 -1.92 6.69 5.60
N LEU A 154 -1.41 5.50 5.89
CA LEU A 154 -0.03 5.12 5.64
C LEU A 154 0.01 3.88 4.75
N TYR A 155 0.97 3.83 3.83
CA TYR A 155 1.26 2.62 3.06
C TYR A 155 2.66 2.12 3.39
N LYS A 156 2.73 0.81 3.69
CA LYS A 156 3.96 0.03 3.74
C LYS A 156 4.01 -0.85 2.50
N SER A 157 5.14 -0.88 1.81
CA SER A 157 5.29 -1.71 0.61
C SER A 157 6.57 -2.53 0.66
N THR A 158 6.45 -3.78 0.28
CA THR A 158 7.55 -4.74 0.12
C THR A 158 7.45 -5.36 -1.28
N PRO A 159 8.44 -6.16 -1.74
CA PRO A 159 8.36 -6.80 -3.05
C PRO A 159 7.15 -7.72 -3.23
N THR A 160 6.49 -8.14 -2.14
CA THR A 160 5.44 -9.16 -2.17
C THR A 160 4.08 -8.68 -1.67
N HIS A 161 4.06 -7.58 -0.91
CA HIS A 161 2.86 -7.08 -0.25
C HIS A 161 2.86 -5.56 -0.15
N THR A 162 1.67 -4.96 -0.31
CA THR A 162 1.37 -3.58 0.09
C THR A 162 0.31 -3.59 1.17
N ASP A 163 0.61 -2.94 2.29
CA ASP A 163 -0.30 -2.78 3.42
C ASP A 163 -0.76 -1.32 3.50
N GLU A 164 -2.07 -1.08 3.59
CA GLU A 164 -2.68 0.20 3.94
C GLU A 164 -3.02 0.22 5.43
N TYR A 165 -2.57 1.25 6.14
CA TYR A 165 -2.85 1.49 7.55
C TYR A 165 -3.70 2.75 7.68
N LEU A 166 -4.83 2.64 8.38
CA LEU A 166 -5.70 3.77 8.72
C LEU A 166 -5.51 4.12 10.19
N LEU A 167 -4.88 5.25 10.50
CA LEU A 167 -4.74 5.73 11.88
C LEU A 167 -5.94 6.62 12.23
N LEU A 168 -6.90 6.06 12.96
CA LEU A 168 -8.07 6.80 13.45
C LEU A 168 -7.65 7.57 14.72
N ARG A 169 -7.73 8.90 14.71
CA ARG A 169 -7.25 9.72 15.84
C ARG A 169 -8.30 9.96 16.91
N THR A 170 -9.58 9.97 16.54
CA THR A 170 -10.71 10.25 17.42
C THR A 170 -11.87 9.29 17.13
N ALA A 171 -12.88 9.29 18.00
CA ALA A 171 -14.11 8.52 17.78
C ALA A 171 -14.98 9.07 16.62
N ASP A 172 -14.70 10.27 16.14
CA ASP A 172 -15.40 10.89 15.01
C ASP A 172 -14.83 10.49 13.65
N ALA A 173 -13.72 9.74 13.63
CA ALA A 173 -13.18 9.16 12.41
C ALA A 173 -14.21 8.26 11.71
N PRO A 174 -14.22 8.20 10.35
CA PRO A 174 -15.05 7.26 9.63
C PRO A 174 -14.82 5.82 10.11
N THR A 175 -15.88 5.02 10.06
CA THR A 175 -15.85 3.58 10.36
C THR A 175 -16.15 2.73 9.12
N GLU A 176 -16.34 3.38 7.97
CA GLU A 176 -16.56 2.75 6.68
C GLU A 176 -15.71 3.47 5.63
N TRP A 177 -14.99 2.69 4.82
CA TRP A 177 -14.19 3.18 3.71
C TRP A 177 -14.67 2.52 2.43
N ARG A 178 -14.83 3.34 1.39
CA ARG A 178 -15.25 2.88 0.07
C ARG A 178 -14.18 3.21 -0.93
N TYR A 179 -14.00 2.31 -1.89
CA TYR A 179 -13.04 2.49 -2.96
C TYR A 179 -13.72 2.23 -4.29
N ARG A 180 -13.34 3.00 -5.31
CA ARG A 180 -13.57 2.62 -6.70
C ARG A 180 -12.37 1.82 -7.16
N VAL A 181 -12.63 0.64 -7.70
CA VAL A 181 -11.59 -0.22 -8.27
C VAL A 181 -11.68 -0.19 -9.80
N ARG A 182 -10.55 -0.06 -10.48
CA ARG A 182 -10.40 -0.34 -11.90
C ARG A 182 -9.42 -1.50 -12.06
N LEU A 183 -9.74 -2.40 -12.97
CA LEU A 183 -8.97 -3.62 -13.23
C LEU A 183 -8.12 -3.45 -14.48
N GLY A 184 -6.94 -4.05 -14.46
CA GLY A 184 -6.11 -4.25 -15.65
C GLY A 184 -6.67 -5.35 -16.55
N PRO A 185 -6.22 -5.41 -17.82
CA PRO A 185 -6.78 -6.32 -18.82
C PRO A 185 -6.67 -7.80 -18.47
N THR A 186 -5.68 -8.21 -17.66
CA THR A 186 -5.51 -9.59 -17.20
C THR A 186 -6.50 -9.94 -16.07
N ILE A 187 -6.93 -8.95 -15.28
CA ILE A 187 -7.88 -9.16 -14.17
C ILE A 187 -9.31 -9.03 -14.69
N ALA A 188 -9.97 -10.16 -14.94
CA ALA A 188 -11.32 -10.19 -15.49
C ALA A 188 -12.38 -9.71 -14.49
N ARG A 189 -12.23 -10.01 -13.20
CA ARG A 189 -13.19 -9.60 -12.16
C ARG A 189 -12.60 -9.64 -10.75
N LEU A 190 -13.32 -9.00 -9.82
CA LEU A 190 -13.13 -9.23 -8.39
C LEU A 190 -14.07 -10.34 -7.92
N ARG A 191 -13.58 -11.19 -7.01
CA ARG A 191 -14.37 -12.25 -6.37
C ARG A 191 -14.13 -12.24 -4.87
N GLN A 192 -15.18 -12.45 -4.09
CA GLN A 192 -15.05 -12.73 -2.67
C GLN A 192 -14.57 -14.17 -2.44
N ALA A 193 -13.48 -14.34 -1.68
CA ALA A 193 -12.90 -15.62 -1.32
C ALA A 193 -12.80 -15.72 0.21
N GLY A 194 -13.90 -16.15 0.84
CA GLY A 194 -14.06 -16.07 2.30
C GLY A 194 -14.13 -14.61 2.75
N ALA A 195 -13.23 -14.23 3.64
CA ALA A 195 -13.11 -12.84 4.12
C ALA A 195 -12.18 -11.97 3.25
N ALA A 196 -11.50 -12.57 2.28
CA ALA A 196 -10.63 -11.88 1.34
C ALA A 196 -11.37 -11.49 0.05
N VAL A 197 -10.78 -10.55 -0.68
CA VAL A 197 -11.18 -10.22 -2.06
C VAL A 197 -10.02 -10.56 -2.99
N GLU A 198 -10.31 -11.26 -4.08
CA GLU A 198 -9.32 -11.64 -5.08
C GLU A 198 -9.61 -10.95 -6.41
N GLY A 199 -8.56 -10.48 -7.07
CA GLY A 199 -8.58 -10.19 -8.51
C GLY A 199 -8.23 -11.46 -9.26
N VAL A 200 -9.15 -11.94 -10.10
CA VAL A 200 -8.99 -13.20 -10.85
C VAL A 200 -9.07 -12.95 -12.36
N ASP A 201 -8.38 -13.78 -13.13
CA ASP A 201 -8.48 -13.76 -14.60
C ASP A 201 -9.74 -14.46 -15.12
N ALA A 202 -9.81 -14.65 -16.44
CA ALA A 202 -10.95 -15.25 -17.13
C ALA A 202 -11.16 -16.74 -16.76
N ASP A 203 -10.06 -17.45 -16.48
CA ASP A 203 -10.06 -18.85 -16.05
C ASP A 203 -10.31 -18.99 -14.54
N GLY A 204 -10.33 -17.87 -13.82
CA GLY A 204 -10.58 -17.82 -12.38
C GLY A 204 -9.34 -18.02 -11.52
N VAL A 205 -8.15 -17.94 -12.11
CA VAL A 205 -6.87 -17.98 -11.41
C VAL A 205 -6.66 -16.65 -10.69
N PRO A 206 -6.36 -16.66 -9.38
CA PRO A 206 -6.11 -15.44 -8.63
C PRO A 206 -4.75 -14.84 -8.97
N TRP A 207 -4.77 -13.54 -9.29
CA TRP A 207 -3.58 -12.71 -9.56
C TRP A 207 -3.22 -11.82 -8.36
N MET A 208 -4.24 -11.42 -7.60
CA MET A 208 -4.10 -10.51 -6.46
C MET A 208 -5.07 -10.89 -5.36
N ARG A 209 -4.68 -10.61 -4.12
CA ARG A 209 -5.55 -10.84 -2.96
C ARG A 209 -5.42 -9.72 -1.95
N ALA A 210 -6.57 -9.14 -1.61
CA ALA A 210 -6.74 -8.27 -0.45
C ALA A 210 -7.24 -9.11 0.73
N ASN A 211 -6.44 -9.19 1.78
CA ASN A 211 -6.82 -9.86 3.03
C ASN A 211 -7.87 -9.03 3.79
N PRO A 212 -8.69 -9.68 4.65
CA PRO A 212 -9.68 -8.97 5.44
C PRO A 212 -9.04 -7.88 6.30
N PRO A 213 -9.70 -6.71 6.44
CA PRO A 213 -9.23 -5.69 7.36
C PRO A 213 -9.34 -6.19 8.80
N PHE A 214 -8.36 -5.84 9.62
CA PHE A 214 -8.40 -6.05 11.07
C PHE A 214 -7.98 -4.79 11.81
N ALA A 215 -8.49 -4.63 13.03
CA ALA A 215 -8.16 -3.54 13.94
C ALA A 215 -7.22 -4.04 15.04
N VAL A 216 -6.27 -3.20 15.46
CA VAL A 216 -5.36 -3.46 16.59
C VAL A 216 -5.58 -2.50 17.75
#